data_AF-A0A7J8C1D8-F1
#
_entry.id   AF-A0A7J8C1D8-F1
#
_cell.length_a   1.000
_cell.length_b   1.000
_cell.length_c   1.000
_cell.angle_alpha   90.00
_cell.angle_beta   90.00
_cell.angle_gamma   90.00
#
_symmetry.space_group_name_H-M   'P 1'
#
loop_
_entity.id
_entity.type
_entity.pdbx_description
1 polymer ?
#
loop_
_entity_poly.entity_id
_entity_poly.type
_entity_poly.pdbx_seq_one_letter_code
_entity_poly.pdbx_strand_id
1 'polypeptide(L)'
;MEGGSTGSGGSDSSHSGSGGAQQRELERMAEVLVTGEQLRLRLHEEKVIKDRRHHLKTYPNCFVAKELIDWLIEHKEASDRETAIKLMQKLADRGIIHHVCDEHKEFKDVKLFYRFRKDDGTFPLDNEVKAFMRGQRLYEKFLYHVPLGSFSCSLPVPGTINIC
;
A
#
# COMPACT_ATOMS: atom_id res chain seq x y z
N MET A 1 -33.30 -4.05 65.62
CA MET A 1 -32.15 -4.60 64.88
C MET A 1 -32.30 -4.16 63.44
N GLU A 2 -31.35 -3.32 63.04
CA GLU A 2 -31.20 -2.70 61.74
C GLU A 2 -30.88 -3.73 60.65
N GLY A 3 -31.16 -3.36 59.40
CA GLY A 3 -30.73 -4.14 58.24
C GLY A 3 -31.34 -3.63 56.94
N GLY A 4 -30.96 -2.42 56.53
CA GLY A 4 -31.25 -1.93 55.18
C GLY A 4 -30.50 -2.75 54.13
N SER A 5 -31.16 -3.04 53.01
CA SER A 5 -30.52 -3.57 51.80
C SER A 5 -30.57 -2.50 50.73
N THR A 6 -29.43 -1.84 50.54
CA THR A 6 -29.10 -0.94 49.44
C THR A 6 -28.39 -1.72 48.34
N GLY A 7 -28.48 -1.25 47.10
CA GLY A 7 -27.41 -1.40 46.11
C GLY A 7 -27.68 -2.27 44.87
N SER A 8 -28.32 -1.64 43.89
CA SER A 8 -27.91 -1.45 42.49
C SER A 8 -26.77 -2.30 41.89
N GLY A 9 -26.97 -2.78 40.66
CA GLY A 9 -25.91 -3.29 39.79
C GLY A 9 -26.40 -3.65 38.39
N GLY A 10 -27.06 -2.72 37.69
CA GLY A 10 -27.33 -2.85 36.26
C GLY A 10 -26.02 -2.69 35.49
N SER A 11 -25.62 -3.74 34.77
CA SER A 11 -24.43 -3.77 33.93
C SER A 11 -24.63 -2.91 32.67
N ASP A 12 -23.99 -1.75 32.64
CA ASP A 12 -23.85 -0.95 31.42
C ASP A 12 -22.90 -1.65 30.44
N SER A 13 -23.45 -2.29 29.41
CA SER A 13 -22.69 -2.73 28.24
C SER A 13 -22.61 -1.60 27.22
N SER A 14 -21.65 -0.70 27.38
CA SER A 14 -21.27 0.31 26.38
C SER A 14 -20.19 -0.26 25.45
N HIS A 15 -20.62 -0.93 24.37
CA HIS A 15 -19.75 -1.32 23.26
C HIS A 15 -20.01 -0.39 22.07
N SER A 16 -19.60 0.87 22.20
CA SER A 16 -19.81 1.90 21.17
C SER A 16 -18.56 2.80 21.05
N GLY A 17 -17.63 2.41 20.17
CA GLY A 17 -16.48 3.27 19.85
C GLY A 17 -15.40 2.68 18.94
N SER A 18 -15.29 1.34 18.85
CA SER A 18 -14.16 0.69 18.14
C SER A 18 -14.32 0.60 16.62
N GLY A 19 -15.55 0.44 16.12
CA GLY A 19 -15.80 0.15 14.69
C GLY A 19 -15.31 1.24 13.72
N GLY A 20 -15.43 2.52 14.07
CA GLY A 20 -15.02 3.60 13.19
C GLY A 20 -13.50 3.76 13.04
N ALA A 21 -12.73 3.48 14.10
CA ALA A 21 -11.27 3.56 14.05
C ALA A 21 -10.67 2.38 13.27
N GLN A 22 -11.20 1.18 13.50
CA GLN A 22 -10.78 -0.03 12.79
C GLN A 22 -11.10 0.05 11.30
N GLN A 23 -12.29 0.54 10.93
CA GLN A 23 -12.69 0.73 9.54
C GLN A 23 -11.75 1.68 8.79
N ARG A 24 -11.39 2.83 9.39
CA ARG A 24 -10.46 3.79 8.78
C ARG A 24 -9.05 3.24 8.63
N GLU A 25 -8.59 2.43 9.58
CA GLU A 25 -7.28 1.79 9.46
C GLU A 25 -7.29 0.73 8.35
N LEU A 26 -8.37 -0.05 8.24
CA LEU A 26 -8.54 -1.02 7.16
C LEU A 26 -8.57 -0.33 5.79
N GLU A 27 -9.30 0.78 5.65
CA GLU A 27 -9.35 1.58 4.43
C GLU A 27 -7.97 2.11 4.04
N ARG A 28 -7.22 2.66 5.01
CA ARG A 28 -5.83 3.12 4.78
C ARG A 28 -4.91 1.98 4.40
N MET A 29 -5.05 0.81 5.03
CA MET A 29 -4.28 -0.38 4.65
C MET A 29 -4.61 -0.82 3.23
N ALA A 30 -5.89 -0.87 2.86
CA ALA A 30 -6.33 -1.22 1.52
C ALA A 30 -5.74 -0.29 0.45
N GLU A 31 -5.76 1.04 0.68
CA GLU A 31 -5.16 2.01 -0.22
C GLU A 31 -3.65 1.77 -0.44
N VAL A 32 -2.92 1.51 0.66
CA VAL A 32 -1.48 1.25 0.60
C VAL A 32 -1.17 -0.07 -0.12
N LEU A 33 -2.00 -1.09 0.06
CA LEU A 33 -1.89 -2.38 -0.63
C LEU A 33 -2.12 -2.25 -2.13
N VAL A 34 -3.18 -1.55 -2.55
CA VAL A 34 -3.47 -1.30 -3.96
C VAL A 34 -2.34 -0.52 -4.60
N THR A 35 -1.92 0.56 -3.96
CA THR A 35 -0.82 1.42 -4.44
C THR A 35 0.47 0.62 -4.60
N GLY A 36 0.81 -0.19 -3.60
CA GLY A 36 1.99 -1.05 -3.63
C GLY A 36 1.94 -2.08 -4.76
N GLU A 37 0.78 -2.69 -5.02
CA GLU A 37 0.62 -3.64 -6.12
C GLU A 37 0.69 -2.96 -7.49
N GLN A 38 0.03 -1.82 -7.67
CA GLN A 38 0.05 -1.07 -8.92
C GLN A 38 1.46 -0.60 -9.26
N LEU A 39 2.19 -0.09 -8.27
CA LEU A 39 3.60 0.25 -8.43
C LEU A 39 4.42 -0.98 -8.82
N ARG A 40 4.24 -2.12 -8.13
CA ARG A 40 4.94 -3.38 -8.46
C ARG A 40 4.71 -3.79 -9.92
N LEU A 41 3.47 -3.75 -10.40
CA LEU A 41 3.12 -4.12 -11.77
C LEU A 41 3.80 -3.21 -12.80
N ARG A 42 3.74 -1.89 -12.63
CA ARG A 42 4.41 -0.93 -13.53
C ARG A 42 5.93 -1.12 -13.52
N LEU A 43 6.55 -1.34 -12.36
CA LEU A 43 8.00 -1.55 -12.29
C LEU A 43 8.46 -2.87 -12.94
N HIS A 44 7.59 -3.89 -13.02
CA HIS A 44 7.85 -5.12 -13.79
C HIS A 44 7.70 -4.91 -15.30
N GLU A 45 6.72 -4.09 -15.71
CA GLU A 45 6.50 -3.70 -17.11
C GLU A 45 7.69 -2.90 -17.64
N GLU A 46 8.12 -1.88 -16.89
CA GLU A 46 9.24 -0.98 -17.20
C GLU A 46 10.63 -1.59 -16.93
N LYS A 47 10.69 -2.87 -16.53
CA LYS A 47 11.95 -3.62 -16.27
C LYS A 47 12.87 -2.96 -15.23
N VAL A 48 12.30 -2.19 -14.30
CA VAL A 48 13.01 -1.68 -13.12
C VAL A 48 13.27 -2.82 -12.13
N ILE A 49 12.27 -3.69 -11.95
CA ILE A 49 12.42 -4.95 -11.22
C ILE A 49 13.02 -6.00 -12.15
N LYS A 50 14.17 -6.56 -11.74
CA LYS A 50 14.90 -7.58 -12.50
C LYS A 50 15.93 -8.27 -11.61
N ASP A 51 16.41 -9.41 -12.07
CA ASP A 51 17.50 -10.14 -11.44
C ASP A 51 18.79 -9.32 -11.52
N ARG A 52 19.47 -9.16 -10.39
CA ARG A 52 20.76 -8.47 -10.31
C ARG A 52 21.79 -9.35 -9.63
N ARG A 53 23.00 -9.39 -10.18
CA ARG A 53 24.13 -10.09 -9.58
C ARG A 53 25.03 -9.09 -8.85
N HIS A 54 25.36 -9.39 -7.60
CA HIS A 54 26.32 -8.62 -6.82
C HIS A 54 27.29 -9.57 -6.13
N HIS A 55 28.58 -9.36 -6.38
CA HIS A 55 29.64 -10.33 -6.09
C HIS A 55 29.30 -11.73 -6.67
N LEU A 56 29.21 -12.74 -5.81
CA LEU A 56 28.93 -14.13 -6.17
C LEU A 56 27.47 -14.52 -5.92
N LYS A 57 26.59 -13.56 -5.59
CA LYS A 57 25.18 -13.81 -5.27
C LYS A 57 24.27 -13.15 -6.29
N THR A 58 23.28 -13.91 -6.76
CA THR A 58 22.19 -13.39 -7.59
C THR A 58 21.00 -13.09 -6.69
N TYR A 59 20.45 -11.90 -6.84
CA TYR A 59 19.24 -11.45 -6.18
C TYR A 59 18.15 -11.38 -7.26
N PRO A 60 17.21 -12.34 -7.31
CA PRO A 60 16.15 -12.32 -8.31
C PRO A 60 15.17 -11.18 -8.04
N ASN A 61 14.36 -10.74 -9.00
CA ASN A 61 13.21 -9.82 -8.81
C ASN A 61 13.45 -8.66 -7.82
N CYS A 62 14.60 -7.98 -7.91
CA CYS A 62 14.93 -6.88 -7.00
C CYS A 62 14.96 -5.55 -7.75
N PHE A 63 15.10 -4.45 -7.02
CA PHE A 63 15.33 -3.11 -7.55
C PHE A 63 16.36 -2.38 -6.69
N VAL A 64 17.04 -1.40 -7.27
CA VAL A 64 17.96 -0.52 -6.54
C VAL A 64 17.15 0.66 -6.01
N ALA A 65 17.23 0.95 -4.71
CA ALA A 65 16.44 2.03 -4.10
C ALA A 65 16.67 3.39 -4.79
N LYS A 66 17.92 3.76 -5.03
CA LYS A 66 18.25 4.99 -5.77
C LYS A 66 17.64 5.04 -7.18
N GLU A 67 17.75 3.96 -7.95
CA GLU A 67 17.17 3.89 -9.31
C GLU A 67 15.65 4.02 -9.26
N LEU A 68 15.00 3.39 -8.28
CA LEU A 68 13.55 3.50 -8.11
C LEU A 68 13.13 4.93 -7.77
N ILE A 69 13.84 5.62 -6.89
CA ILE A 69 13.52 7.00 -6.51
C ILE A 69 13.66 7.93 -7.73
N ASP A 70 14.73 7.76 -8.50
CA ASP A 70 14.93 8.54 -9.71
C ASP A 70 13.81 8.25 -10.75
N TRP A 71 13.40 6.97 -10.90
CA TRP A 71 12.28 6.56 -11.75
C TRP A 71 10.94 7.20 -11.31
N LEU A 72 10.65 7.24 -10.00
CA LEU A 72 9.41 7.84 -9.47
C LEU A 72 9.32 9.34 -9.81
N ILE A 73 10.44 10.06 -9.76
CA ILE A 73 10.49 11.48 -10.11
C ILE A 73 10.31 11.67 -11.62
N GLU A 74 11.05 10.89 -12.43
CA GLU A 74 11.00 10.95 -13.89
C GLU A 74 9.58 10.68 -14.44
N HIS A 75 8.87 9.72 -13.83
CA HIS A 75 7.52 9.33 -14.21
C HIS A 75 6.43 10.18 -13.54
N LYS A 76 6.80 11.20 -12.76
CA LYS A 76 5.90 12.10 -12.03
C LYS A 76 5.00 11.39 -11.01
N GLU A 77 5.44 10.25 -10.50
CA GLU A 77 4.79 9.53 -9.40
C GLU A 77 5.07 10.20 -8.03
N ALA A 78 6.14 10.98 -7.95
CA ALA A 78 6.47 11.82 -6.80
C ALA A 78 6.90 13.22 -7.25
N SER A 79 6.53 14.24 -6.46
CA SER A 79 6.91 15.64 -6.71
C SER A 79 8.41 15.90 -6.53
N ASP A 80 9.03 15.18 -5.60
CA ASP A 80 10.41 15.36 -5.19
C ASP A 80 10.94 14.07 -4.54
N ARG A 81 12.25 14.06 -4.29
CA ARG A 81 12.98 12.92 -3.73
C ARG A 81 12.54 12.56 -2.32
N GLU A 82 12.19 13.55 -1.49
CA GLU A 82 11.76 13.34 -0.11
C GLU A 82 10.37 12.66 -0.06
N THR A 83 9.46 13.10 -0.92
CA THR A 83 8.12 12.52 -1.09
C THR A 83 8.22 11.08 -1.59
N ALA A 84 9.11 10.80 -2.55
CA ALA A 84 9.38 9.45 -3.03
C ALA A 84 9.89 8.55 -1.90
N ILE A 85 10.85 9.01 -1.07
CA ILE A 85 11.35 8.27 0.09
C ILE A 85 10.24 7.99 1.08
N LYS A 86 9.39 8.98 1.41
CA LYS A 86 8.25 8.81 2.32
C LYS A 86 7.25 7.78 1.78
N LEU A 87 6.98 7.79 0.48
CA LEU A 87 6.11 6.81 -0.17
C LEU A 87 6.70 5.40 -0.02
N MET A 88 7.98 5.21 -0.35
CA MET A 88 8.63 3.90 -0.24
C MET A 88 8.76 3.44 1.22
N GLN A 89 8.99 4.36 2.15
CA GLN A 89 9.01 4.06 3.59
C GLN A 89 7.64 3.53 4.05
N LYS A 90 6.53 4.15 3.64
CA LYS A 90 5.18 3.64 3.96
C LYS A 90 4.96 2.22 3.45
N LEU A 91 5.46 1.89 2.26
CA LEU A 91 5.40 0.53 1.72
C LEU A 91 6.26 -0.44 2.54
N ALA A 92 7.43 -0.01 3.02
CA ALA A 92 8.31 -0.81 3.87
C ALA A 92 7.68 -1.07 5.25
N ASP A 93 7.10 -0.04 5.89
CA ASP A 93 6.45 -0.11 7.20
C ASP A 93 5.28 -1.10 7.21
N ARG A 94 4.56 -1.20 6.08
CA ARG A 94 3.45 -2.16 5.89
C ARG A 94 3.91 -3.52 5.37
N GLY A 95 5.22 -3.76 5.27
CA GLY A 95 5.79 -5.03 4.82
C GLY A 95 5.53 -5.34 3.35
N ILE A 96 5.23 -4.36 2.51
CA ILE A 96 5.04 -4.57 1.07
C ILE A 96 6.39 -4.73 0.38
N ILE A 97 7.38 -3.95 0.80
CA ILE A 97 8.77 -4.07 0.35
C ILE A 97 9.71 -4.35 1.53
N HIS A 98 10.90 -4.86 1.23
CA HIS A 98 11.95 -5.04 2.22
C HIS A 98 13.33 -4.99 1.58
N HIS A 99 14.36 -4.73 2.40
CA HIS A 99 15.75 -4.89 1.99
C HIS A 99 16.05 -6.38 1.76
N VAL A 100 16.78 -6.73 0.70
CA VAL A 100 17.00 -8.15 0.33
C VAL A 100 17.72 -8.99 1.39
N CYS A 101 18.41 -8.37 2.35
CA CYS A 101 19.02 -9.05 3.50
C CYS A 101 18.28 -8.78 4.82
N ASP A 102 17.16 -8.05 4.81
CA ASP A 102 16.39 -7.62 5.99
C ASP A 102 17.19 -6.85 7.08
N GLU A 103 18.42 -6.43 6.78
CA GLU A 103 19.29 -5.64 7.67
C GLU A 103 18.84 -4.18 7.88
N HIS A 104 17.95 -3.66 7.04
CA HIS A 104 17.51 -2.27 7.07
C HIS A 104 15.99 -2.18 7.11
N LYS A 105 15.46 -1.74 8.27
CA LYS A 105 14.03 -1.46 8.45
C LYS A 105 13.60 -0.16 7.76
N GLU A 106 14.48 0.83 7.75
CA GLU A 106 14.26 2.10 7.06
C GLU A 106 14.63 1.97 5.57
N PHE A 107 13.80 2.55 4.72
CA PHE A 107 14.08 2.73 3.31
C PHE A 107 15.15 3.82 3.14
N LYS A 108 16.22 3.50 2.43
CA LYS A 108 17.33 4.42 2.19
C LYS A 108 17.54 4.62 0.70
N ASP A 109 17.58 5.89 0.29
CA ASP A 109 17.86 6.32 -1.08
C ASP A 109 19.37 6.23 -1.39
N VAL A 110 19.84 4.99 -1.44
CA VAL A 110 21.23 4.61 -1.74
C VAL A 110 21.22 3.40 -2.66
N LYS A 111 22.40 2.91 -3.07
CA LYS A 111 22.55 1.74 -3.94
C LYS A 111 22.36 0.41 -3.20
N LEU A 112 21.27 0.29 -2.44
CA LEU A 112 20.85 -0.95 -1.77
C LEU A 112 19.77 -1.64 -2.58
N PHE A 113 19.71 -2.97 -2.48
CA PHE A 113 18.68 -3.76 -3.15
C PHE A 113 17.48 -3.95 -2.23
N TYR A 114 16.31 -3.66 -2.77
CA TYR A 114 15.03 -3.93 -2.16
C TYR A 114 14.21 -4.85 -3.05
N ARG A 115 13.17 -5.44 -2.49
CA ARG A 115 12.30 -6.42 -3.14
C ARG A 115 10.87 -6.23 -2.64
N PHE A 116 9.90 -6.46 -3.52
CA PHE A 116 8.51 -6.64 -3.10
C PHE A 116 8.34 -8.02 -2.48
N ARG A 117 7.79 -8.10 -1.27
CA ARG A 117 7.56 -9.39 -0.60
C ARG A 117 6.59 -10.31 -1.36
N LYS A 118 5.80 -9.76 -2.28
CA LYS A 118 4.95 -10.54 -3.16
C LYS A 118 5.75 -11.34 -4.20
N ASP A 119 6.93 -10.85 -4.58
CA ASP A 119 7.79 -11.47 -5.59
C ASP A 119 8.66 -12.61 -5.04
N ASP A 120 8.81 -12.74 -3.72
CA ASP A 120 9.45 -13.90 -3.06
C ASP A 120 8.51 -14.73 -2.18
N GLY A 121 7.23 -14.37 -2.13
CA GLY A 121 6.22 -15.09 -1.35
C GLY A 121 6.28 -14.84 0.16
N THR A 122 7.05 -13.86 0.63
CA THR A 122 7.14 -13.50 2.06
C THR A 122 6.08 -12.49 2.51
N PHE A 123 5.19 -12.06 1.61
CA PHE A 123 4.20 -11.05 1.94
C PHE A 123 3.22 -11.57 3.01
N PRO A 124 3.08 -10.89 4.17
CA PRO A 124 2.20 -11.34 5.24
C PRO A 124 0.74 -11.21 4.77
N LEU A 125 0.15 -12.36 4.48
CA LEU A 125 -1.21 -12.48 3.99
C LEU A 125 -2.10 -13.04 5.10
N ASP A 126 -2.75 -12.17 5.87
CA ASP A 126 -3.91 -12.59 6.66
C ASP A 126 -5.11 -12.88 5.74
N ASN A 127 -6.17 -13.46 6.28
CA ASN A 127 -7.32 -13.89 5.48
C ASN A 127 -8.08 -12.71 4.84
N GLU A 128 -8.05 -11.55 5.48
CA GLU A 128 -8.73 -10.34 5.02
C GLU A 128 -7.99 -9.70 3.85
N VAL A 129 -6.67 -9.54 3.97
CA VAL A 129 -5.79 -9.07 2.89
C VAL A 129 -5.80 -10.04 1.71
N LYS A 130 -5.91 -11.36 1.94
CA LYS A 130 -6.10 -12.34 0.85
C LYS A 130 -7.40 -12.11 0.10
N ALA A 131 -8.51 -11.90 0.81
CA ALA A 131 -9.81 -11.65 0.19
C ALA A 131 -9.76 -10.36 -0.64
N PHE A 132 -9.18 -9.30 -0.09
CA PHE A 132 -8.98 -8.04 -0.77
C PHE A 132 -8.13 -8.18 -2.04
N MET A 133 -6.95 -8.79 -1.96
CA MET A 133 -6.07 -9.00 -3.12
C MET A 133 -6.70 -9.87 -4.21
N ARG A 134 -7.55 -10.84 -3.84
CA ARG A 134 -8.34 -11.60 -4.82
C ARG A 134 -9.36 -10.70 -5.51
N GLY A 135 -10.07 -9.87 -4.75
CA GLY A 135 -11.00 -8.87 -5.29
C GLY A 135 -10.32 -7.89 -6.25
N GLN A 136 -9.15 -7.37 -5.88
CA GLN A 136 -8.37 -6.47 -6.73
C GLN A 136 -7.95 -7.12 -8.06
N ARG A 137 -7.49 -8.38 -8.05
CA ARG A 137 -7.19 -9.12 -9.30
C ARG A 137 -8.41 -9.28 -10.19
N LEU A 138 -9.59 -9.48 -9.61
CA LEU A 138 -10.84 -9.53 -10.38
C LEU A 138 -11.14 -8.15 -10.97
N TYR A 139 -11.05 -7.08 -10.17
CA TYR A 139 -11.22 -5.70 -10.64
C TYR A 139 -10.30 -5.40 -11.83
N GLU A 140 -9.01 -5.74 -11.72
CA GLU A 140 -8.04 -5.55 -12.79
C GLU A 140 -8.39 -6.38 -14.04
N LYS A 141 -8.77 -7.65 -13.86
CA LYS A 141 -9.15 -8.53 -14.96
C LYS A 141 -10.44 -8.11 -15.67
N PHE A 142 -11.41 -7.55 -14.94
CA PHE A 142 -12.71 -7.17 -15.50
C PHE A 142 -12.74 -5.77 -16.11
N LEU A 143 -11.94 -4.82 -15.60
CA LEU A 143 -11.97 -3.44 -16.09
C LEU A 143 -10.86 -3.08 -17.08
N TYR A 144 -9.69 -3.74 -17.04
CA TYR A 144 -8.61 -3.50 -18.02
C TYR A 144 -8.67 -4.42 -19.26
N HIS A 145 -9.68 -5.30 -19.37
CA HIS A 145 -9.97 -6.07 -20.59
C HIS A 145 -11.21 -5.54 -21.35
N VAL A 146 -11.59 -4.29 -21.10
CA VAL A 146 -12.36 -3.50 -22.08
C VAL A 146 -11.31 -2.74 -22.89
N PRO A 147 -11.19 -2.94 -24.22
CA PRO A 147 -10.20 -2.22 -25.01
C PRO A 147 -10.38 -0.72 -24.81
N LEU A 148 -9.27 -0.03 -24.53
CA LEU A 148 -9.16 1.43 -24.41
C LEU A 148 -9.44 2.10 -25.76
N GLY A 149 -10.70 2.00 -26.21
CA GLY A 149 -11.27 2.78 -27.28
C GLY A 149 -12.42 3.57 -26.69
N SER A 150 -12.29 4.90 -26.69
CA SER A 150 -13.33 5.88 -26.38
C SER A 150 -13.83 6.00 -24.94
N PHE A 151 -12.98 6.49 -24.03
CA PHE A 151 -13.46 7.45 -23.03
C PHE A 151 -12.47 8.60 -22.91
N SER A 152 -12.81 9.71 -23.57
CA SER A 152 -12.24 11.02 -23.27
C SER A 152 -12.65 11.35 -21.83
N CYS A 153 -11.70 11.28 -20.89
CA CYS A 153 -11.91 11.75 -19.53
C CYS A 153 -11.95 13.28 -19.52
N SER A 154 -13.13 13.84 -19.75
CA SER A 154 -13.49 15.18 -19.27
C SER A 154 -13.86 15.03 -17.80
N LEU A 155 -12.94 15.37 -16.88
CA LEU A 155 -13.26 15.52 -15.47
C LEU A 155 -14.31 16.64 -15.31
N PRO A 156 -15.44 16.43 -14.62
CA PRO A 156 -16.34 17.52 -14.26
C PRO A 156 -15.67 18.37 -13.17
N VAL A 157 -15.41 19.64 -13.50
CA VAL A 157 -15.06 20.66 -12.52
C VAL A 157 -16.23 20.86 -11.54
N PRO A 158 -16.01 20.82 -10.21
CA PRO A 158 -17.07 21.06 -9.24
C PRO A 158 -17.50 22.53 -9.24
N GLY A 159 -18.82 22.71 -9.20
CA GLY A 159 -19.52 23.94 -9.54
C GLY A 159 -19.26 25.11 -8.61
N THR A 160 -19.24 26.29 -9.21
CA THR A 160 -19.35 27.59 -8.55
C THR A 160 -20.82 27.79 -8.16
N ILE A 161 -21.06 27.99 -6.86
CA ILE A 161 -22.29 28.59 -6.34
C ILE A 161 -22.33 30.02 -6.90
N ASN A 162 -23.35 30.36 -7.68
CA ASN A 162 -23.69 31.75 -7.92
C ASN A 162 -25.06 32.05 -7.31
N ILE A 163 -24.99 32.90 -6.29
CA ILE A 163 -26.09 33.65 -5.70
C ILE A 163 -26.42 34.77 -6.68
N CYS A 164 -27.65 34.81 -7.18
CA CYS A 164 -28.41 35.99 -7.59
C CYS A 164 -29.89 35.62 -7.52
#